data_AF-A0A9P9NH98-F1
#
_entry.id   AF-A0A9P9NH98-F1
#
_cell.length_a   1.000
_cell.length_b   1.000
_cell.length_c   1.000
_cell.angle_alpha   90.00
_cell.angle_beta   90.00
_cell.angle_gamma   90.00
#
_symmetry.space_group_name_H-M   'P 1'
#
loop_
_entity.id
_entity.type
_entity.pdbx_description
1 polymer ?
#
loop_
_entity_poly.entity_id
_entity_poly.type
_entity_poly.pdbx_seq_one_letter_code
_entity_poly.pdbx_strand_id
1 'polypeptide(L)'
;MEWNSKDQRWKTDEVTFKDLTDGTSKSQAGGYSKIQFCGEQARRDCLKYFWVNTCCIDKSSSAELSEAINSMFSWYQKATRYYVYLSDILIRKRKASDGSAECTWESAFRDSKWFTRGWTLQELLAPRSIEFFSQESKRLSDKRTLEQQIHDITGIPATALRENHLSQFDVDERFS
;
A
#
# COMPACT_ATOMS: atom_id res chain seq x y z
N MET A 1 -4.75 27.07 19.47
CA MET A 1 -5.18 25.67 19.59
C MET A 1 -4.16 24.84 18.84
N GLU A 2 -3.25 24.20 19.58
CA GLU A 2 -2.13 23.45 19.02
C GLU A 2 -2.61 22.07 18.57
N TRP A 3 -2.63 21.85 17.26
CA TRP A 3 -2.88 20.53 16.68
C TRP A 3 -1.55 19.80 16.54
N ASN A 4 -1.19 19.06 17.59
CA ASN A 4 0.00 18.21 17.62
C ASN A 4 -0.38 16.82 17.03
N SER A 5 -0.48 16.74 15.70
CA SER A 5 -0.53 15.43 15.05
C SER A 5 0.90 14.88 14.99
N LYS A 6 1.25 14.07 16.00
CA LYS A 6 2.33 13.08 15.85
C LYS A 6 1.86 12.02 14.86
N ASP A 7 1.83 12.40 13.59
CA ASP A 7 1.68 11.44 12.51
C ASP A 7 2.93 10.55 12.53
N GLN A 8 2.71 9.24 12.39
CA GLN A 8 3.74 8.23 12.54
C GLN A 8 4.96 8.62 11.71
N ARG A 9 6.10 8.82 12.41
CA ARG A 9 7.42 9.10 11.86
C ARG A 9 7.58 8.31 10.55
N TRP A 10 7.50 9.01 9.42
CA TRP A 10 7.77 8.48 8.09
C TRP A 10 9.03 7.61 8.21
N LYS A 11 8.98 6.35 7.75
CA LYS A 11 10.22 5.54 7.69
C LYS A 11 11.28 6.42 7.05
N THR A 12 12.43 6.53 7.68
CA THR A 12 13.57 7.43 7.36
C THR A 12 14.18 7.23 5.97
N ASP A 13 13.49 6.53 5.08
CA ASP A 13 13.96 6.02 3.81
C ASP A 13 12.90 6.16 2.70
N GLU A 14 11.77 6.85 2.92
CA GLU A 14 10.82 7.16 1.82
C GLU A 14 11.31 8.35 0.98
N VAL A 15 11.22 8.22 -0.34
CA VAL A 15 11.52 9.30 -1.29
C VAL A 15 10.38 10.31 -1.32
N THR A 16 10.70 11.59 -1.15
CA THR A 16 9.74 12.69 -1.20
C THR A 16 9.67 13.34 -2.59
N PHE A 17 8.68 14.21 -2.82
CA PHE A 17 8.59 14.99 -4.06
C PHE A 17 9.86 15.82 -4.28
N LYS A 18 10.34 16.48 -3.21
CA LYS A 18 11.57 17.26 -3.23
C LYS A 18 12.80 16.43 -3.58
N ASP A 19 12.89 15.19 -3.08
CA ASP A 19 14.03 14.32 -3.41
C ASP A 19 14.06 13.91 -4.89
N LEU A 20 12.90 13.83 -5.54
CA LEU A 20 12.82 13.62 -6.99
C LEU A 20 13.20 14.89 -7.76
N THR A 21 12.73 16.06 -7.35
CA THR A 21 13.05 17.33 -8.04
C THR A 21 14.52 17.69 -7.89
N ASP A 22 15.11 17.41 -6.73
CA ASP A 22 16.50 17.74 -6.41
C ASP A 22 17.48 16.64 -6.89
N GLY A 23 16.96 15.53 -7.42
CA GLY A 23 17.78 14.40 -7.91
C GLY A 23 18.46 13.57 -6.81
N THR A 24 18.06 13.74 -5.54
CA THR A 24 18.65 13.08 -4.36
C THR A 24 17.99 11.75 -4.02
N SER A 25 16.92 11.36 -4.71
CA SER A 25 16.13 10.14 -4.44
C SER A 25 16.93 8.85 -4.32
N LYS A 26 18.06 8.72 -5.03
CA LYS A 26 18.94 7.52 -4.97
C LYS A 26 19.62 7.33 -3.61
N SER A 27 19.69 8.37 -2.78
CA SER A 27 20.24 8.29 -1.43
C SER A 27 19.32 7.56 -0.44
N GLN A 28 18.04 7.42 -0.78
CA GLN A 28 17.01 6.72 0.00
C GLN A 28 16.77 5.33 -0.59
N ALA A 29 17.64 4.38 -0.27
CA ALA A 29 17.67 3.07 -0.92
C ALA A 29 16.31 2.32 -0.89
N GLY A 30 15.61 2.34 0.24
CA GLY A 30 14.33 1.64 0.40
C GLY A 30 13.19 2.29 -0.37
N GLY A 31 13.05 3.62 -0.28
CA GLY A 31 12.03 4.39 -0.99
C GLY A 31 12.25 4.39 -2.49
N TYR A 32 13.51 4.47 -2.92
CA TYR A 32 13.86 4.38 -4.34
C TYR A 32 13.54 3.01 -4.92
N SER A 33 13.80 1.93 -4.17
CA SER A 33 13.43 0.57 -4.58
C SER A 33 11.93 0.43 -4.83
N LYS A 34 11.09 1.05 -3.99
CA LYS A 34 9.62 1.08 -4.19
C LYS A 34 9.24 1.80 -5.49
N ILE A 35 9.87 2.93 -5.80
CA ILE A 35 9.62 3.67 -7.05
C ILE A 35 10.04 2.84 -8.27
N GLN A 36 11.22 2.22 -8.21
CA GLN A 36 11.71 1.34 -9.27
C GLN A 36 10.77 0.16 -9.51
N PHE A 37 10.30 -0.47 -8.42
CA PHE A 37 9.30 -1.52 -8.48
C PHE A 37 8.02 -1.04 -9.16
N CYS A 38 7.45 0.10 -8.73
CA CYS A 38 6.22 0.63 -9.31
C CYS A 38 6.36 0.93 -10.81
N GLY A 39 7.48 1.53 -11.22
CA GLY A 39 7.74 1.82 -12.64
C GLY A 39 7.88 0.55 -13.48
N GLU A 40 8.62 -0.44 -13.00
CA GLU A 40 8.80 -1.71 -13.70
C GLU A 40 7.50 -2.54 -13.75
N GLN A 41 6.72 -2.55 -12.68
CA GLN A 41 5.44 -3.26 -12.64
C GLN A 41 4.39 -2.60 -13.55
N ALA A 42 4.30 -1.26 -13.53
CA ALA A 42 3.44 -0.52 -14.44
C ALA A 42 3.80 -0.79 -15.91
N ARG A 43 5.10 -0.87 -16.23
CA ARG A 43 5.58 -1.23 -17.58
C ARG A 43 5.15 -2.65 -17.97
N ARG A 44 5.26 -3.63 -17.07
CA ARG A 44 4.82 -5.02 -17.30
C ARG A 44 3.32 -5.11 -17.55
N ASP A 45 2.54 -4.32 -16.85
CA ASP A 45 1.08 -4.29 -16.97
C ASP A 45 0.59 -3.31 -18.06
N CYS A 46 1.51 -2.83 -18.92
CA CYS A 46 1.23 -1.92 -20.03
C CYS A 46 0.54 -0.60 -19.61
N LEU A 47 0.83 -0.11 -18.41
CA LEU A 47 0.35 1.17 -17.91
C LEU A 47 1.30 2.31 -18.32
N LYS A 48 0.72 3.41 -18.84
CA LYS A 48 1.49 4.57 -19.29
C LYS A 48 2.05 5.42 -18.15
N TYR A 49 1.35 5.42 -17.02
CA TYR A 49 1.67 6.25 -15.86
C TYR A 49 1.49 5.44 -14.58
N PHE A 50 2.26 5.79 -13.55
CA PHE A 50 2.10 5.27 -12.21
C PHE A 50 2.18 6.42 -11.20
N TRP A 51 1.68 6.19 -9.99
CA TRP A 51 1.61 7.20 -8.94
C TRP A 51 2.09 6.61 -7.61
N VAL A 52 2.95 7.34 -6.90
CA VAL A 52 3.43 7.00 -5.56
C VAL A 52 3.30 8.24 -4.68
N ASN A 53 2.33 8.24 -3.75
CA ASN A 53 1.96 9.42 -2.96
C ASN A 53 3.11 10.16 -2.29
N THR A 54 4.14 9.42 -1.84
CA THR A 54 5.27 10.00 -1.10
C THR A 54 6.06 10.98 -1.96
N CYS A 55 6.17 10.69 -3.26
CA CYS A 55 6.98 11.46 -4.20
C CYS A 55 6.19 12.13 -5.33
N CYS A 56 4.88 11.87 -5.45
CA CYS A 56 4.00 12.51 -6.44
C CYS A 56 3.17 13.66 -5.88
N ILE A 57 3.16 13.87 -4.56
CA ILE A 57 2.45 14.98 -3.91
C ILE A 57 3.49 15.92 -3.31
N ASP A 58 3.44 17.20 -3.69
CA ASP A 58 4.20 18.24 -3.00
C ASP A 58 3.55 18.57 -1.65
N LYS A 59 4.04 17.89 -0.61
CA LYS A 59 3.58 18.10 0.77
C LYS A 59 3.98 19.46 1.34
N SER A 60 4.85 20.23 0.68
CA SER A 60 5.20 21.59 1.11
C SER A 60 4.13 22.61 0.70
N SER A 61 3.34 22.30 -0.34
CA SER A 61 2.17 23.07 -0.75
C SER A 61 0.96 22.64 0.06
N SER A 62 0.52 23.47 1.00
CA SER A 62 -0.68 23.19 1.82
C SER A 62 -1.95 23.05 0.98
N ALA A 63 -2.05 23.80 -0.12
CA ALA A 63 -3.16 23.72 -1.06
C ALA A 63 -3.19 22.35 -1.77
N GLU A 64 -2.07 21.91 -2.34
CA GLU A 64 -1.96 20.62 -3.02
C GLU A 64 -2.16 19.46 -2.04
N LEU A 65 -1.56 19.53 -0.84
CA LEU A 65 -1.74 18.51 0.18
C LEU A 65 -3.21 18.36 0.59
N SER A 66 -3.92 19.47 0.76
CA SER A 66 -5.35 19.46 1.10
C SER A 66 -6.19 18.88 -0.03
N GLU A 67 -5.92 19.28 -1.28
CA GLU A 67 -6.59 18.73 -2.46
C GLU A 67 -6.35 17.23 -2.59
N ALA A 68 -5.11 16.78 -2.37
CA ALA A 68 -4.73 15.37 -2.43
C ALA A 68 -5.48 14.56 -1.37
N ILE A 69 -5.49 15.00 -0.11
CA ILE A 69 -6.22 14.31 0.97
C ILE A 69 -7.70 14.15 0.61
N ASN A 70 -8.33 15.20 0.08
CA ASN A 70 -9.74 15.17 -0.29
C ASN A 70 -10.03 14.33 -1.55
N SER A 71 -9.02 14.05 -2.37
CA SER A 71 -9.19 13.38 -3.66
C SER A 71 -8.70 11.93 -3.68
N MET A 72 -7.86 11.53 -2.73
CA MET A 72 -7.15 10.24 -2.70
C MET A 72 -8.09 9.04 -2.85
N PHE A 73 -9.22 9.02 -2.13
CA PHE A 73 -10.18 7.93 -2.24
C PHE A 73 -10.70 7.78 -3.69
N SER A 74 -11.07 8.89 -4.33
CA SER A 74 -11.53 8.90 -5.73
C SER A 74 -10.40 8.49 -6.69
N TRP A 75 -9.16 8.92 -6.44
CA TRP A 75 -8.02 8.51 -7.26
C TRP A 75 -7.75 7.01 -7.17
N TYR A 76 -7.79 6.45 -5.96
CA TYR A 76 -7.66 5.01 -5.72
C TYR A 76 -8.77 4.20 -6.39
N GLN A 77 -10.01 4.68 -6.32
CA GLN A 77 -11.15 4.04 -6.97
C GLN A 77 -11.05 4.02 -8.49
N LYS A 78 -10.44 5.04 -9.08
CA LYS A 78 -10.22 5.17 -10.53
C LYS A 78 -8.94 4.49 -11.02
N ALA A 79 -8.08 4.02 -10.12
CA ALA A 79 -6.85 3.34 -10.49
C ALA A 79 -7.16 2.03 -11.22
N THR A 80 -6.46 1.79 -12.33
CA THR A 80 -6.60 0.53 -13.10
C THR A 80 -6.02 -0.67 -12.33
N ARG A 81 -4.94 -0.43 -11.59
CA ARG A 81 -4.26 -1.36 -10.70
C ARG A 81 -3.76 -0.61 -9.48
N TYR A 82 -3.83 -1.25 -8.32
CA TYR A 82 -3.23 -0.75 -7.09
C TYR A 82 -2.22 -1.77 -6.57
N TYR A 83 -0.95 -1.36 -6.47
CA TYR A 83 0.14 -2.24 -6.05
C TYR A 83 0.52 -1.94 -4.61
N VAL A 84 0.47 -2.95 -3.76
CA VAL A 84 0.93 -2.86 -2.37
C VAL A 84 2.28 -3.53 -2.26
N TYR A 85 3.32 -2.72 -2.09
CA TYR A 85 4.69 -3.19 -1.89
C TYR A 85 5.01 -3.34 -0.39
N LEU A 86 5.16 -4.59 0.06
CA LEU A 86 5.37 -4.97 1.45
C LEU A 86 6.86 -5.17 1.73
N SER A 87 7.52 -4.07 2.08
CA SER A 87 8.97 -4.02 2.36
C SER A 87 9.45 -4.93 3.50
N ASP A 88 8.54 -5.42 4.32
CA ASP A 88 8.76 -6.23 5.52
C ASP A 88 8.49 -7.73 5.29
N ILE A 89 8.15 -8.13 4.06
CA ILE A 89 7.94 -9.53 3.68
C ILE A 89 9.06 -9.99 2.75
N LEU A 90 9.77 -11.04 3.16
CA LEU A 90 10.79 -11.74 2.38
C LEU A 90 10.30 -13.15 2.02
N ILE A 91 10.33 -13.48 0.74
CA ILE A 91 10.04 -14.84 0.25
C ILE A 91 11.32 -15.67 0.35
N ARG A 92 11.66 -16.11 1.57
CA ARG A 92 12.86 -16.93 1.83
C ARG A 92 12.88 -18.17 0.91
N LYS A 93 14.01 -18.43 0.24
CA LYS A 93 14.40 -19.79 -0.19
C LYS A 93 14.98 -20.51 1.03
N ARG A 94 14.49 -21.71 1.36
CA ARG A 94 15.09 -22.51 2.44
C ARG A 94 16.40 -23.15 2.01
N LYS A 95 17.36 -23.21 2.93
CA LYS A 95 18.45 -24.20 2.93
C LYS A 95 17.85 -25.59 3.16
N ALA A 96 18.39 -26.58 2.48
CA ALA A 96 17.85 -27.93 2.31
C ALA A 96 17.90 -28.86 3.55
N SER A 97 18.03 -28.35 4.78
CA SER A 97 18.35 -29.20 5.95
C SER A 97 17.19 -29.54 6.89
N ASP A 98 16.06 -28.81 6.86
CA ASP A 98 15.07 -28.94 7.94
C ASP A 98 13.69 -29.25 7.34
N GLY A 99 13.37 -30.55 7.30
CA GLY A 99 12.21 -31.16 6.63
C GLY A 99 10.83 -30.84 7.21
N SER A 100 10.64 -29.70 7.89
CA SER A 100 9.35 -29.38 8.50
C SER A 100 9.03 -27.89 8.64
N ALA A 101 9.17 -27.08 7.59
CA ALA A 101 8.23 -25.97 7.48
C ALA A 101 8.08 -25.40 6.07
N GLU A 102 6.84 -25.31 5.65
CA GLU A 102 6.44 -24.33 4.66
C GLU A 102 6.48 -22.98 5.38
N CYS A 103 7.57 -22.22 5.24
CA CYS A 103 7.49 -20.78 5.52
C CYS A 103 6.80 -20.14 4.32
N THR A 104 5.49 -20.29 4.23
CA THR A 104 4.69 -19.49 3.33
C THR A 104 4.77 -18.03 3.78
N TRP A 105 4.82 -17.12 2.81
CA TRP A 105 4.81 -15.68 3.07
C TRP A 105 3.52 -15.24 3.81
N GLU A 106 2.52 -16.10 3.91
CA GLU A 106 1.22 -15.88 4.55
C GLU A 106 1.34 -15.49 6.04
N SER A 107 2.25 -16.13 6.80
CA SER A 107 2.47 -15.72 8.20
C SER A 107 3.04 -14.29 8.26
N ALA A 108 4.01 -13.98 7.40
CA ALA A 108 4.60 -12.64 7.33
C ALA A 108 3.59 -11.59 6.81
N PHE A 109 2.62 -12.01 5.99
CA PHE A 109 1.53 -11.16 5.54
C PHE A 109 0.63 -10.74 6.70
N ARG A 110 0.24 -11.68 7.58
CA ARG A 110 -0.56 -11.38 8.77
C ARG A 110 0.14 -10.41 9.72
N ASP A 111 1.46 -10.54 9.84
CA ASP A 111 2.27 -9.69 10.71
C ASP A 111 2.77 -8.40 10.04
N SER A 112 2.33 -8.11 8.81
CA SER A 112 2.85 -6.96 8.07
C SER A 112 2.48 -5.63 8.72
N LYS A 113 3.47 -4.76 8.84
CA LYS A 113 3.32 -3.37 9.32
C LYS A 113 2.44 -2.52 8.39
N TRP A 114 2.13 -2.99 7.19
CA TRP A 114 1.18 -2.29 6.32
C TRP A 114 -0.21 -2.23 6.96
N PHE A 115 -0.65 -3.27 7.67
CA PHE A 115 -1.96 -3.31 8.32
C PHE A 115 -2.10 -2.35 9.52
N THR A 116 -1.01 -1.81 10.04
CA THR A 116 -1.01 -0.89 11.19
C THR A 116 -0.95 0.59 10.79
N ARG A 117 -0.95 0.89 9.48
CA ARG A 117 -0.93 2.27 8.95
C ARG A 117 -2.33 2.87 8.94
N GLY A 118 -2.43 4.17 9.24
CA GLY A 118 -3.71 4.89 9.26
C GLY A 118 -4.46 4.98 7.91
N TRP A 119 -3.79 4.71 6.79
CA TRP A 119 -4.38 4.78 5.44
C TRP A 119 -4.88 3.44 4.91
N THR A 120 -4.58 2.32 5.58
CA THR A 120 -4.81 0.98 5.04
C THR A 120 -6.28 0.68 4.74
N LEU A 121 -7.19 1.22 5.54
CA LEU A 121 -8.62 1.08 5.29
C LEU A 121 -9.03 1.66 3.93
N GLN A 122 -8.62 2.90 3.63
CA GLN A 122 -8.92 3.53 2.35
C GLN A 122 -8.20 2.81 1.19
N GLU A 123 -6.96 2.37 1.42
CA GLU A 123 -6.18 1.61 0.45
C GLU A 123 -6.82 0.24 0.12
N LEU A 124 -7.59 -0.37 1.04
CA LEU A 124 -8.30 -1.64 0.82
C LEU A 124 -9.67 -1.47 0.16
N LEU A 125 -10.43 -0.47 0.59
CA LEU A 125 -11.82 -0.27 0.19
C LEU A 125 -11.96 0.48 -1.14
N ALA A 126 -11.10 1.46 -1.41
CA ALA A 126 -11.27 2.29 -2.59
C ALA A 126 -10.92 1.57 -3.91
N PRO A 127 -9.76 0.88 -4.04
CA PRO A 127 -9.39 0.28 -5.32
C PRO A 127 -10.19 -0.97 -5.66
N ARG A 128 -10.54 -1.11 -6.94
CA ARG A 128 -11.22 -2.29 -7.47
C ARG A 128 -10.33 -3.53 -7.51
N SER A 129 -9.03 -3.34 -7.74
CA SER A 129 -8.04 -4.41 -7.88
C SER A 129 -6.78 -4.04 -7.11
N ILE A 130 -6.39 -4.90 -6.18
CA ILE A 130 -5.17 -4.75 -5.38
C ILE A 130 -4.31 -5.99 -5.55
N GLU A 131 -3.03 -5.77 -5.82
CA GLU A 131 -2.02 -6.82 -5.90
C GLU A 131 -0.91 -6.58 -4.88
N PHE A 132 -0.58 -7.62 -4.12
CA PHE A 132 0.41 -7.57 -3.06
C PHE A 132 1.75 -8.12 -3.52
N PHE A 133 2.84 -7.44 -3.19
CA PHE A 133 4.20 -7.78 -3.58
C PHE A 133 5.14 -7.79 -2.38
N SER A 134 6.10 -8.70 -2.39
CA SER A 134 7.16 -8.78 -1.37
C SER A 134 8.25 -7.73 -1.58
N GLN A 135 9.18 -7.64 -0.63
CA GLN A 135 10.38 -6.83 -0.75
C GLN A 135 11.23 -7.20 -1.98
N GLU A 136 11.21 -8.47 -2.41
CA GLU A 136 11.90 -8.91 -3.63
C GLU A 136 11.12 -8.64 -4.92
N SER A 137 10.10 -7.78 -4.89
CA SER A 137 9.24 -7.45 -6.03
C SER A 137 8.52 -8.66 -6.63
N LYS A 138 8.27 -9.69 -5.80
CA LYS A 138 7.54 -10.89 -6.22
C LYS A 138 6.08 -10.77 -5.81
N ARG A 139 5.19 -11.10 -6.75
CA ARG A 139 3.75 -11.14 -6.48
C ARG A 139 3.46 -12.21 -5.42
N LEU A 140 2.79 -11.80 -4.35
CA LEU A 140 2.31 -12.69 -3.28
C LEU A 140 0.93 -13.23 -3.63
N SER A 141 -0.03 -12.33 -3.82
CA SER A 141 -1.41 -12.64 -4.18
C SER A 141 -2.20 -11.34 -4.50
N ASP A 142 -3.52 -11.43 -4.62
CA ASP A 142 -4.43 -10.30 -4.80
C ASP A 142 -5.50 -10.21 -3.70
N LYS A 143 -6.15 -9.04 -3.58
CA LYS A 143 -7.20 -8.78 -2.56
C LYS A 143 -8.31 -9.82 -2.59
N ARG A 144 -8.71 -10.29 -3.77
CA ARG A 144 -9.83 -11.25 -3.90
C ARG A 144 -9.43 -12.62 -3.32
N THR A 145 -8.23 -13.06 -3.62
CA THR A 145 -7.69 -14.33 -3.11
C THR A 145 -7.41 -14.28 -1.61
N LEU A 146 -6.96 -13.12 -1.09
CA LEU A 146 -6.65 -12.93 0.33
C LEU A 146 -7.79 -12.34 1.16
N GLU A 147 -9.00 -12.27 0.61
CA GLU A 147 -10.13 -11.60 1.23
C GLU A 147 -10.40 -12.08 2.66
N GLN A 148 -10.44 -13.41 2.88
CA GLN A 148 -10.64 -13.96 4.21
C GLN A 148 -9.49 -13.61 5.16
N GLN A 149 -8.25 -13.66 4.69
CA GLN A 149 -7.09 -13.29 5.51
C GLN A 149 -7.12 -11.81 5.87
N ILE A 150 -7.47 -10.94 4.92
CA ILE A 150 -7.60 -9.49 5.15
C ILE A 150 -8.74 -9.23 6.15
N HIS A 151 -9.87 -9.92 6.04
CA HIS A 151 -10.95 -9.85 7.02
C HIS A 151 -10.46 -10.25 8.42
N ASP A 152 -9.76 -11.39 8.54
CA ASP A 152 -9.23 -11.85 9.83
C ASP A 152 -8.28 -10.83 10.48
N ILE A 153 -7.47 -10.13 9.68
CA ILE A 153 -6.46 -9.16 10.16
C ILE A 153 -7.11 -7.82 10.52
N THR A 154 -8.05 -7.35 9.71
CA THR A 154 -8.57 -5.97 9.76
C THR A 154 -9.94 -5.85 10.39
N GLY A 155 -10.69 -6.94 10.49
CA GLY A 155 -12.11 -6.94 10.86
C GLY A 155 -13.05 -6.48 9.74
N ILE A 156 -12.54 -5.95 8.63
CA ILE A 156 -13.37 -5.42 7.53
C ILE A 156 -14.19 -6.56 6.92
N PRO A 157 -15.53 -6.44 6.83
CA PRO A 157 -16.36 -7.48 6.22
C PRO A 157 -15.90 -7.85 4.81
N ALA A 158 -15.88 -9.14 4.50
CA ALA A 158 -15.51 -9.64 3.18
C ALA A 158 -16.36 -9.02 2.06
N THR A 159 -17.64 -8.72 2.32
CA THR A 159 -18.52 -8.01 1.38
C THR A 159 -18.02 -6.61 1.06
N ALA A 160 -17.55 -5.85 2.05
CA ALA A 160 -16.99 -4.51 1.86
C ALA A 160 -15.68 -4.53 1.04
N LEU A 161 -14.90 -5.61 1.13
CA LEU A 161 -13.69 -5.79 0.32
C LEU A 161 -14.00 -6.06 -1.17
N ARG A 162 -15.18 -6.64 -1.47
CA ARG A 162 -15.68 -6.92 -2.83
C ARG A 162 -16.41 -5.74 -3.44
N GLU A 163 -17.20 -5.05 -2.64
CA GLU A 163 -18.13 -4.03 -3.10
C GLU A 163 -17.45 -2.67 -3.24
N ASN A 164 -17.57 -2.07 -4.42
CA ASN A 164 -17.07 -0.70 -4.65
C ASN A 164 -18.11 0.38 -4.31
N HIS A 165 -19.28 -0.02 -3.78
CA HIS A 165 -20.40 0.86 -3.50
C HIS A 165 -20.62 0.93 -1.99
N LEU A 166 -19.76 1.69 -1.30
CA LEU A 166 -19.84 1.94 0.14
C LEU A 166 -21.21 2.46 0.61
N SER A 167 -22.05 2.96 -0.31
CA SER A 167 -23.41 3.39 -0.01
C SER A 167 -24.33 2.28 0.48
N GLN A 168 -23.95 0.99 0.35
CA GLN A 168 -24.77 -0.16 0.75
C GLN A 168 -24.61 -0.53 2.23
N PHE A 169 -23.54 -0.06 2.89
CA PHE A 169 -23.33 -0.25 4.32
C PHE A 169 -24.02 0.85 5.12
N ASP A 170 -24.65 0.49 6.24
CA ASP A 170 -25.23 1.48 7.15
C ASP A 170 -24.14 2.35 7.79
N VAL A 171 -24.49 3.54 8.28
CA VAL A 171 -23.55 4.46 8.94
C VAL A 171 -22.84 3.75 10.09
N ASP A 172 -23.56 2.99 10.90
CA ASP A 172 -23.00 2.25 12.02
C ASP A 172 -21.99 1.16 11.58
N GLU A 173 -22.23 0.53 10.43
CA GLU A 173 -21.30 -0.44 9.82
C GLU A 173 -20.05 0.22 9.23
N ARG A 174 -20.13 1.50 8.86
CA ARG A 174 -18.98 2.27 8.34
C ARG A 174 -18.05 2.80 9.43
N PHE A 175 -18.55 2.90 10.67
CA PHE A 175 -17.83 3.50 11.81
C PHE A 175 -17.54 2.52 12.96
N SER A 176 -17.89 1.24 12.82
CA SER A 176 -17.54 0.16 13.76
C SER A 176 -16.20 -0.48 13.42
#